data_AF-A0A1C6B5I5-F1
#
_entry.id   AF-A0A1C6B5I5-F1
#
_cell.length_a   1.000
_cell.length_b   1.000
_cell.length_c   1.000
_cell.angle_alpha   90.00
_cell.angle_beta   90.00
_cell.angle_gamma   90.00
#
_symmetry.space_group_name_H-M   'P 1'
#
loop_
_entity.id
_entity.type
_entity.pdbx_description
1 polymer ?
#
loop_
_entity_poly.entity_id
_entity_poly.type
_entity_poly.pdbx_seq_one_letter_code
_entity_poly.pdbx_strand_id
1 'polypeptide(L)' 'MKIDWSRFKNYGLWLSLFSLIGILLNAFGVNFVPEEYTQITNAILAVLIAAGIISNPTTEAKGYLDDKKDEEEKQ' A
#
# COMPACT_ATOMS: atom_id res chain seq x y z
N MET A 1 5.40 8.68 -36.41
CA MET A 1 4.77 8.54 -35.08
C MET A 1 5.06 9.80 -34.28
N LYS A 2 4.06 10.61 -33.92
CA LYS A 2 4.27 11.79 -33.07
C LYS A 2 4.33 11.32 -31.62
N ILE A 3 5.46 11.54 -30.95
CA ILE A 3 5.57 11.29 -29.51
C ILE A 3 4.89 12.45 -28.79
N ASP A 4 3.88 12.13 -27.98
CA ASP A 4 3.26 13.08 -27.07
C ASP A 4 4.07 13.16 -25.78
N TRP A 5 4.72 14.31 -25.59
CA TRP A 5 5.58 14.59 -24.44
C TRP A 5 4.78 14.90 -23.16
N SER A 6 3.46 15.09 -23.24
CA SER A 6 2.59 15.30 -22.08
C SER A 6 2.67 14.15 -21.07
N ARG A 7 2.98 12.94 -21.55
CA ARG A 7 3.11 11.72 -20.75
C ARG A 7 4.17 11.81 -19.66
N PHE A 8 5.24 12.57 -19.86
CA PHE A 8 6.29 12.76 -18.85
C PHE A 8 5.86 13.65 -17.69
N LYS A 9 4.67 14.27 -17.75
CA LYS A 9 4.08 14.99 -16.61
C LYS A 9 3.31 14.07 -15.66
N ASN A 10 3.12 12.79 -16.01
CA ASN A 10 2.40 11.84 -15.19
C ASN A 10 3.29 11.27 -14.07
N TYR A 11 2.92 11.50 -12.81
CA TYR A 11 3.62 10.97 -11.64
C TYR A 11 3.65 9.44 -11.59
N GLY A 12 2.58 8.77 -12.05
CA GLY A 12 2.53 7.31 -12.11
C GLY A 12 3.57 6.73 -13.06
N LEU A 13 3.89 7.45 -14.16
CA LEU A 13 4.96 7.04 -15.07
C LEU A 13 6.32 7.10 -14.39
N TRP A 14 6.62 8.18 -13.68
CA TRP A 14 7.88 8.32 -12.95
C TRP A 14 8.01 7.29 -11.83
N LEU A 15 6.96 7.08 -11.04
CA LEU A 15 6.93 6.05 -10.00
C LEU A 15 7.21 4.65 -10.58
N SER A 16 6.58 4.33 -11.72
CA SER A 16 6.81 3.05 -12.41
C SER A 16 8.25 2.92 -12.92
N LEU A 17 8.80 4.00 -13.47
CA LEU A 17 10.18 4.02 -13.97
C LEU A 17 11.20 3.81 -12.84
N PHE A 18 11.02 4.49 -11.70
CA PHE A 18 11.88 4.29 -10.53
C PHE A 18 11.74 2.88 -9.94
N SER A 19 10.52 2.35 -9.90
CA SER A 19 10.28 0.97 -9.46
C SER A 19 10.99 -0.03 -10.36
N LEU A 20 10.93 0.16 -11.68
CA LEU A 20 11.64 -0.67 -12.65
C LEU A 20 13.16 -0.63 -12.44
N ILE A 21 13.72 0.55 -12.19
CA ILE A 21 15.16 0.70 -11.89
C ILE A 21 15.51 -0.10 -10.63
N GLY A 22 14.73 0.00 -9.56
CA GLY A 22 14.96 -0.76 -8.32
C GLY A 22 14.96 -2.28 -8.54
N ILE A 23 14.00 -2.78 -9.33
CA ILE A 23 13.91 -4.20 -9.70
C ILE A 23 15.14 -4.63 -10.52
N LEU A 24 15.55 -3.83 -11.50
CA LEU A 24 16.72 -4.13 -12.33
C LEU A 24 18.00 -4.17 -11.49
N LEU A 25 18.20 -3.19 -10.61
CA LEU A 25 19.37 -3.15 -9.72
C LEU A 25 19.43 -4.40 -8.84
N ASN A 26 18.30 -4.84 -8.28
CA ASN A 26 18.23 -6.07 -7.51
C ASN A 26 18.55 -7.31 -8.37
N ALA A 27 18.01 -7.38 -9.59
CA ALA A 27 18.30 -8.47 -10.53
C ALA A 27 19.77 -8.54 -10.96
N PHE A 28 20.48 -7.41 -10.98
CA PHE A 28 21.92 -7.34 -11.24
C PHE A 28 22.78 -7.58 -9.98
N GLY A 29 22.18 -7.95 -8.84
CA GLY A 29 22.89 -8.25 -7.60
C GLY A 29 23.32 -7.01 -6.79
N VAL A 30 22.80 -5.83 -7.15
CA VAL A 30 22.97 -4.62 -6.33
C VAL A 30 21.93 -4.69 -5.21
N ASN A 31 22.38 -5.15 -4.04
CA ASN A 31 21.58 -5.17 -2.81
C ASN A 31 21.39 -3.74 -2.27
N PHE A 32 20.52 -2.97 -2.93
CA PHE A 32 20.15 -1.63 -2.48
C PHE A 32 19.07 -1.66 -1.38
N VAL A 33 18.29 -2.75 -1.33
CA VAL A 33 17.24 -2.95 -0.34
C VAL A 33 17.85 -3.60 0.91
N PRO A 34 17.69 -3.01 2.10
CA PRO A 34 18.13 -3.63 3.36
C PRO A 34 17.47 -4.98 3.57
N GLU A 35 18.17 -5.93 4.17
CA GLU A 35 17.65 -7.28 4.43
C GLU A 35 16.41 -7.23 5.36
N GLU A 36 16.35 -6.22 6.22
CA GLU A 36 15.26 -5.96 7.14
C GLU A 36 13.99 -5.44 6.43
N TYR A 37 14.06 -5.07 5.15
CA TYR A 37 12.90 -4.57 4.40
C TYR A 37 11.76 -5.57 4.39
N THR A 38 12.08 -6.85 4.19
CA THR A 38 11.09 -7.94 4.25
C THR A 38 10.52 -8.07 5.65
N GLN A 39 11.34 -7.96 6.69
CA GLN A 39 10.90 -8.06 8.08
C GLN A 39 9.94 -6.93 8.46
N ILE A 40 10.29 -5.68 8.11
CA ILE A 40 9.45 -4.50 8.37
C ILE A 40 8.14 -4.60 7.58
N THR A 41 8.21 -5.00 6.31
CA THR A 41 7.03 -5.17 5.45
C THR A 41 6.10 -6.24 6.04
N ASN A 42 6.65 -7.39 6.46
CA ASN A 42 5.88 -8.46 7.09
C ASN A 42 5.26 -8.00 8.42
N ALA A 43 5.96 -7.22 9.23
CA ALA A 43 5.42 -6.69 10.48
C ALA A 43 4.22 -5.76 10.22
N ILE A 44 4.33 -4.85 9.23
CA ILE A 44 3.21 -3.97 8.84
C ILE A 44 2.04 -4.81 8.32
N LEU A 45 2.28 -5.78 7.43
CA LEU A 45 1.25 -6.66 6.90
C LEU A 45 0.56 -7.48 8.00
N ALA A 46 1.32 -7.97 8.98
CA ALA A 46 0.76 -8.70 10.12
C ALA A 46 -0.21 -7.83 10.94
N VAL A 47 0.14 -6.56 11.18
CA VAL A 47 -0.75 -5.60 11.86
C VAL A 47 -2.01 -5.35 11.03
N LEU A 48 -1.87 -5.17 9.71
CA LEU A 48 -3.01 -4.96 8.81
C LEU A 48 -3.93 -6.19 8.74
N ILE A 49 -3.37 -7.40 8.71
CA ILE A 49 -4.14 -8.64 8.76
C ILE A 49 -4.90 -8.73 10.09
N ALA A 50 -4.25 -8.48 11.21
CA ALA A 50 -4.91 -8.49 12.52
C ALA A 50 -6.04 -7.44 12.58
N ALA A 51 -5.80 -6.23 12.06
CA ALA A 51 -6.83 -5.20 11.95
C ALA A 51 -8.01 -5.66 11.08
N GLY A 52 -7.74 -6.33 9.96
CA GLY A 52 -8.77 -6.89 9.08
C GLY A 52 -9.58 -8.03 9.69
N ILE A 53 -8.95 -8.86 10.53
CA ILE A 53 -9.64 -9.93 11.27
C ILE A 53 -10.56 -9.35 12.36
N ILE A 54 -10.12 -8.28 13.02
CA ILE A 54 -10.88 -7.63 14.10
C ILE A 54 -12.02 -6.77 13.54
N SER A 55 -11.84 -6.14 12.37
CA SER A 55 -12.87 -5.29 11.76
C SER A 55 -14.12 -6.07 11.36
N ASN A 56 -15.28 -5.46 11.53
CA ASN A 56 -16.56 -6.04 11.18
C ASN A 56 -16.76 -6.10 9.65
N PRO A 57 -16.86 -7.30 9.04
CA PRO A 57 -16.98 -7.43 7.59
C PRO A 57 -18.32 -6.95 7.03
N THR A 58 -19.33 -6.70 7.87
CA THR A 58 -20.66 -6.26 7.44
C THR A 58 -20.89 -4.75 7.63
N THR A 59 -19.82 -3.99 7.87
CA THR A 59 -19.88 -2.54 8.11
C THR A 59 -19.97 -1.75 6.80
N GLU A 60 -20.65 -0.59 6.80
CA GLU A 60 -20.63 0.35 5.66
C GLU A 60 -19.42 1.29 5.67
N ALA A 61 -18.76 1.43 6.83
CA ALA A 61 -17.54 2.19 7.01
C ALA A 61 -16.36 1.69 6.13
N LYS A 62 -15.45 2.61 5.76
CA LYS A 62 -14.34 2.33 4.85
C LYS A 62 -13.10 1.83 5.57
N GLY A 63 -12.45 0.82 5.00
CA GLY A 63 -11.17 0.30 5.50
C GLY A 63 -11.38 -0.64 6.69
N TYR A 64 -10.64 -0.41 7.78
CA TYR A 64 -10.73 -1.20 9.03
C TYR A 64 -11.62 -0.54 10.10
N LEU A 65 -12.43 0.46 9.71
CA LEU A 65 -13.33 1.15 10.63
C LEU A 65 -14.66 0.40 10.70
N ASP A 66 -15.24 0.35 11.90
CA ASP A 66 -16.59 -0.17 12.11
C ASP A 66 -17.60 0.98 12.22
N ASP A 67 -18.85 0.70 11.85
CA ASP A 67 -19.97 1.62 11.98
C ASP A 67 -20.14 1.96 13.47
N LYS A 68 -20.31 3.26 13.75
CA LYS A 68 -20.66 3.69 15.09
C LYS A 68 -22.06 3.18 15.38
N LYS A 69 -22.21 2.40 16.46
CA LYS A 69 -23.54 2.22 17.04
C LYS A 69 -23.94 3.56 17.62
N ASP A 70 -24.94 4.20 17.04
CA ASP A 70 -25.59 5.33 17.68
C ASP A 70 -26.12 4.82 19.02
N GLU A 71 -25.50 5.27 20.12
CA GLU A 71 -25.98 5.06 21.48
C GLU A 71 -27.25 5.88 21.66
N GLU A 72 -28.38 5.44 21.10
CA GLU A 72 -29.69 5.97 21.43
C GLU A 72 -30.53 4.92 22.15
N GLU A 73 -31.17 5.40 23.23
CA GLU A 73 -32.18 4.76 24.08
C GLU A 73 -31.70 3.90 25.27
N LYS A 74 -30.95 4.49 26.21
CA LYS A 74 -31.21 4.30 27.66
C LYS A 74 -30.79 5.51 28.50
N GLN A 75 -31.60 6.57 28.49
CA GLN A 75 -31.93 7.38 29.68
C GLN A 75 -33.39 7.81 29.61
#